data_AF-A0A2K8XKT3-F1
#
_entry.id   AF-A0A2K8XKT3-F1
#
_cell.length_a   1.000
_cell.length_b   1.000
_cell.length_c   1.000
_cell.angle_alpha   90.00
_cell.angle_beta   90.00
_cell.angle_gamma   90.00
#
_symmetry.space_group_name_H-M   'P 1'
#
loop_
_entity.id
_entity.type
_entity.pdbx_description
1 polymer ?
#
loop_
_entity_poly.entity_id
_entity_poly.type
_entity_poly.pdbx_seq_one_letter_code
_entity_poly.pdbx_strand_id
1 'polypeptide(L)'
;MKKHFLLTFLILNSIGILAQNEKLILTENENELWFESLNETEILAEKIELINNRLTNDVNVYIEWSFSDGITVSRFPKLDSIRKIRTKGFCKPLYLVKHKNDLIAFRVENPINSELTDSITELITENNIRKLEIWTNDNRQALYGTSADCGVIMLELKKRKVFKAFKKLNLTNWKYDEISSYK
;
A
#
# COMPACT_ATOMS: atom_id res chain seq x y z
N MET A 1 51.58 -17.97 11.31
CA MET A 1 50.56 -16.90 11.14
C MET A 1 50.28 -16.72 9.66
N LYS A 2 49.02 -16.54 9.23
CA LYS A 2 48.52 -16.52 7.82
C LYS A 2 47.82 -17.80 7.29
N LYS A 3 47.13 -18.58 8.13
CA LYS A 3 46.17 -19.60 7.63
C LYS A 3 44.77 -19.54 8.25
N HIS A 4 44.50 -18.60 9.16
CA HIS A 4 43.17 -18.47 9.80
C HIS A 4 42.40 -17.21 9.40
N PHE A 5 42.91 -16.43 8.43
CA PHE A 5 42.25 -15.20 8.00
C PHE A 5 41.28 -15.40 6.81
N LEU A 6 41.34 -16.56 6.14
CA LEU A 6 40.50 -16.87 4.98
C LEU A 6 39.16 -17.52 5.35
N LEU A 7 39.06 -18.13 6.53
CA LEU A 7 37.83 -18.83 6.94
C LEU A 7 36.79 -17.88 7.56
N THR A 8 37.22 -16.80 8.20
CA THR A 8 36.32 -15.78 8.77
C THR A 8 35.69 -14.88 7.70
N PHE A 9 36.29 -14.75 6.52
CA PHE A 9 35.73 -13.95 5.42
C PHE A 9 34.63 -14.68 4.62
N LEU A 10 34.53 -16.01 4.75
CA LEU A 10 33.53 -16.83 4.06
C LEU A 10 32.21 -16.96 4.84
N ILE A 11 32.22 -16.73 6.15
CA ILE A 11 31.01 -16.81 7.00
C ILE A 11 30.23 -15.48 7.01
N LEU A 12 30.87 -14.36 6.66
CA LEU A 12 30.23 -13.04 6.59
C LEU A 12 29.51 -12.75 5.26
N ASN A 13 29.74 -13.56 4.22
CA ASN A 13 29.05 -13.40 2.93
C ASN A 13 27.78 -14.25 2.79
N SER A 14 27.43 -15.07 3.80
CA SER A 14 26.19 -15.88 3.79
C SER A 14 24.98 -15.18 4.40
N ILE A 15 25.06 -13.88 4.70
CA ILE A 15 23.89 -13.05 5.10
C ILE A 15 23.28 -12.35 3.87
N GLY A 16 23.84 -12.55 2.68
CA GLY A 16 23.26 -12.09 1.43
C GLY A 16 22.20 -13.06 0.93
N ILE A 17 21.00 -12.53 0.69
CA ILE A 17 19.80 -13.19 0.15
C ILE A 17 18.90 -13.80 1.25
N LEU A 18 18.33 -12.92 2.08
CA LEU A 18 16.90 -13.06 2.36
C LEU A 18 16.19 -12.90 1.01
N ALA A 19 15.92 -14.03 0.35
CA ALA A 19 14.86 -14.07 -0.64
C ALA A 19 13.59 -13.71 0.14
N GLN A 20 13.15 -12.46 0.04
CA GLN A 20 11.82 -12.06 0.48
C GLN A 20 10.85 -12.92 -0.35
N ASN A 21 10.40 -14.03 0.22
CA ASN A 21 9.14 -14.61 -0.22
C ASN A 21 8.11 -13.53 0.09
N GLU A 22 7.75 -12.75 -0.93
CA GLU A 22 6.74 -11.69 -0.87
C GLU A 22 5.44 -12.31 -0.37
N LYS A 23 5.23 -12.26 0.95
CA LYS A 23 4.02 -12.81 1.56
C LYS A 23 2.87 -11.86 1.24
N LEU A 24 1.97 -12.31 0.37
CA LEU A 24 0.70 -11.62 0.13
C LEU A 24 -0.14 -11.63 1.41
N ILE A 25 -0.86 -10.55 1.66
CA ILE A 25 -1.83 -10.46 2.76
C ILE A 25 -3.22 -10.65 2.16
N LEU A 26 -3.83 -11.79 2.45
CA LEU A 26 -5.01 -12.27 1.74
C LEU A 26 -6.23 -12.37 2.64
N THR A 27 -6.03 -12.45 3.96
CA THR A 27 -7.11 -12.60 4.95
C THR A 27 -7.20 -11.38 5.89
N GLU A 28 -8.34 -11.26 6.58
CA GLU A 28 -8.56 -10.24 7.61
C GLU A 28 -7.53 -10.34 8.73
N ASN A 29 -7.32 -11.52 9.31
CA ASN A 29 -6.34 -11.76 10.36
C ASN A 29 -4.90 -11.45 9.91
N GLU A 30 -4.53 -11.75 8.66
CA GLU A 30 -3.21 -11.34 8.14
C GLU A 30 -3.08 -9.81 8.02
N ASN A 31 -4.17 -9.11 7.71
CA ASN A 31 -4.18 -7.65 7.66
C ASN A 31 -4.04 -7.04 9.05
N GLU A 32 -4.73 -7.60 10.05
CA GLU A 32 -4.61 -7.22 11.46
C GLU A 32 -3.17 -7.40 11.96
N LEU A 33 -2.60 -8.61 11.79
CA LEU A 33 -1.21 -8.90 12.17
C LEU A 33 -0.20 -8.00 11.46
N TRP A 34 -0.44 -7.65 10.20
CA TRP A 34 0.41 -6.71 9.48
C TRP A 34 0.36 -5.31 10.09
N PHE A 35 -0.83 -4.80 10.43
CA PHE A 35 -0.96 -3.51 11.10
C PHE A 35 -0.39 -3.53 12.53
N GLU A 36 -0.49 -4.64 13.26
CA GLU A 36 0.19 -4.82 14.54
C GLU A 36 1.71 -4.68 14.36
N SER A 37 2.30 -5.40 13.39
CA SER A 37 3.74 -5.29 13.10
C SER A 37 4.16 -3.85 12.75
N LEU A 38 3.31 -3.13 12.00
CA LEU A 38 3.57 -1.75 11.60
C LEU A 38 3.46 -0.78 12.80
N ASN A 39 2.58 -1.05 13.76
CA ASN A 39 2.44 -0.29 14.99
C ASN A 39 3.63 -0.52 15.94
N GLU A 40 4.02 -1.78 16.12
CA GLU A 40 5.12 -2.20 17.01
C GLU A 40 6.50 -1.76 16.52
N THR A 41 6.69 -1.64 15.20
CA THR A 41 7.92 -1.10 14.63
C THR A 41 8.14 0.32 15.17
N GLU A 42 9.33 0.65 15.69
CA GLU A 42 9.62 2.01 16.17
C GLU A 42 10.34 2.86 15.11
N ILE A 43 11.15 2.20 14.27
CA ILE A 43 12.02 2.86 13.30
C ILE A 43 11.22 3.25 12.07
N LEU A 44 11.24 4.55 11.72
CA LEU A 44 10.49 5.08 10.58
C LEU A 44 10.90 4.44 9.25
N ALA A 45 12.20 4.17 9.05
CA ALA A 45 12.70 3.53 7.84
C ALA A 45 12.09 2.12 7.65
N GLU A 46 12.02 1.33 8.72
CA GLU A 46 11.42 -0.02 8.71
C GLU A 46 9.91 0.04 8.47
N LYS A 47 9.19 1.02 9.06
CA LYS A 47 7.76 1.24 8.73
C LYS A 47 7.54 1.54 7.26
N ILE A 48 8.40 2.38 6.70
CA ILE A 48 8.34 2.75 5.28
C ILE A 48 8.60 1.53 4.41
N GLU A 49 9.57 0.69 4.77
CA GLU A 49 9.83 -0.57 4.08
C GLU A 49 8.60 -1.50 4.12
N LEU A 50 7.99 -1.71 5.29
CA LEU A 50 6.77 -2.50 5.43
C LEU A 50 5.63 -1.97 4.56
N ILE A 51 5.44 -0.65 4.50
CA ILE A 51 4.43 0.01 3.67
C ILE A 51 4.72 -0.17 2.18
N ASN A 52 5.96 0.05 1.75
CA ASN A 52 6.34 -0.08 0.35
C ASN A 52 6.20 -1.53 -0.11
N ASN A 53 6.63 -2.49 0.71
CA ASN A 53 6.42 -3.92 0.44
C ASN A 53 4.92 -4.26 0.33
N ARG A 54 4.09 -3.70 1.21
CA ARG A 54 2.62 -3.87 1.12
C ARG A 54 2.07 -3.32 -0.19
N LEU A 55 2.44 -2.10 -0.57
CA LEU A 55 2.01 -1.47 -1.81
C LEU A 55 2.39 -2.30 -3.04
N THR A 56 3.63 -2.77 -3.11
CA THR A 56 4.13 -3.62 -4.20
C THR A 56 3.38 -4.95 -4.27
N ASN A 57 3.25 -5.64 -3.13
CA ASN A 57 2.59 -6.95 -3.08
C ASN A 57 1.08 -6.85 -3.40
N ASP A 58 0.44 -5.76 -2.99
CA ASP A 58 -0.99 -5.53 -3.25
C ASP A 58 -1.28 -5.39 -4.76
N VAL A 59 -0.29 -5.15 -5.63
CA VAL A 59 -0.49 -5.19 -7.09
C VAL A 59 -0.90 -6.60 -7.54
N ASN A 60 -0.47 -7.65 -6.83
CA ASN A 60 -0.80 -9.05 -7.13
C ASN A 60 -2.08 -9.53 -6.43
N VAL A 61 -2.72 -8.68 -5.63
CA VAL A 61 -3.94 -9.01 -4.89
C VAL A 61 -5.17 -8.43 -5.57
N TYR A 62 -6.13 -9.30 -5.88
CA TYR A 62 -7.44 -8.95 -6.41
C TYR A 62 -8.48 -8.93 -5.29
N ILE A 63 -9.16 -7.79 -5.10
CA ILE A 63 -10.30 -7.69 -4.19
C ILE A 63 -11.58 -7.90 -5.00
N GLU A 64 -12.38 -8.89 -4.60
CA GLU A 64 -13.66 -9.14 -5.24
C GLU A 64 -14.67 -8.07 -4.82
N TRP A 65 -15.28 -7.42 -5.80
CA TRP A 65 -16.37 -6.49 -5.56
C TRP A 65 -17.70 -7.20 -5.80
N SER A 66 -18.59 -7.13 -4.82
CA SER A 66 -20.00 -7.41 -5.03
C SER A 66 -20.67 -6.14 -5.56
N PHE A 67 -21.25 -6.24 -6.76
CA PHE A 67 -22.11 -5.20 -7.31
C PHE A 67 -23.56 -5.61 -7.05
N SER A 68 -24.43 -4.64 -6.75
CA SER A 68 -25.86 -4.90 -6.67
C SER A 68 -26.39 -5.33 -8.04
N ASP A 69 -27.35 -6.26 -8.04
CA ASP A 69 -27.99 -6.77 -9.25
C ASP A 69 -28.49 -5.61 -10.13
N GLY A 70 -28.16 -5.64 -11.43
CA GLY A 70 -28.57 -4.63 -12.42
C GLY A 70 -27.48 -3.63 -12.85
N ILE A 71 -26.31 -3.59 -12.21
CA ILE A 71 -25.19 -2.75 -12.66
C ILE A 71 -24.37 -3.50 -13.71
N THR A 72 -24.56 -3.18 -15.00
CA THR A 72 -23.68 -3.62 -16.09
C THR A 72 -22.48 -2.68 -16.17
N VAL A 73 -21.44 -2.93 -15.38
CA VAL A 73 -20.19 -2.17 -15.50
C VAL A 73 -19.49 -2.61 -16.78
N SER A 74 -19.28 -1.71 -17.74
CA SER A 74 -18.49 -1.95 -18.98
C SER A 74 -17.06 -2.47 -18.73
N ARG A 75 -16.64 -2.60 -17.46
CA ARG A 75 -15.34 -3.07 -16.98
C ARG A 75 -15.30 -4.56 -16.61
N PHE A 76 -16.41 -5.30 -16.66
CA PHE A 76 -16.43 -6.75 -16.37
C PHE A 76 -15.34 -7.56 -17.09
N PRO A 77 -15.07 -7.37 -18.40
CA PRO A 77 -14.02 -8.12 -19.09
C PRO A 77 -12.61 -7.88 -18.53
N LYS A 78 -12.34 -6.65 -18.06
CA LYS A 78 -11.04 -6.28 -17.48
C LYS A 78 -10.89 -6.89 -16.08
N LEU A 79 -11.95 -6.88 -15.27
CA LEU A 79 -11.95 -7.53 -13.95
C LEU A 79 -11.79 -9.06 -14.06
N ASP A 80 -12.45 -9.70 -15.02
CA ASP A 80 -12.33 -11.14 -15.27
C ASP A 80 -10.93 -11.55 -15.70
N SER A 81 -10.25 -10.71 -16.50
CA SER A 81 -8.85 -10.97 -16.87
C SER A 81 -7.89 -10.87 -15.67
N ILE A 82 -8.16 -9.96 -14.72
CA ILE A 82 -7.36 -9.78 -13.51
C ILE A 82 -7.56 -10.93 -12.54
N ARG A 83 -8.81 -11.42 -12.37
CA ARG A 83 -9.13 -12.60 -11.54
C ARG A 83 -8.32 -13.83 -11.92
N LYS A 84 -7.91 -13.96 -13.19
CA LYS A 84 -7.16 -15.12 -13.69
C LYS A 84 -5.66 -15.07 -13.35
N ILE A 85 -5.11 -13.89 -13.10
CA ILE A 85 -3.66 -13.67 -12.92
C ILE A 85 -3.27 -13.20 -11.52
N ARG A 86 -4.23 -12.70 -10.73
CA ARG A 86 -4.02 -12.21 -9.36
C ARG A 86 -4.68 -13.12 -8.34
N THR A 87 -4.12 -13.15 -7.14
CA THR A 87 -4.66 -13.92 -6.03
C THR A 87 -5.80 -13.14 -5.37
N LYS A 88 -6.94 -13.81 -5.14
CA LYS A 88 -8.05 -13.20 -4.41
C LYS A 88 -7.62 -12.89 -2.97
N GLY A 89 -7.86 -11.67 -2.51
CA GLY A 89 -7.63 -11.25 -1.13
C GLY A 89 -8.87 -10.62 -0.50
N PHE A 90 -8.79 -10.38 0.80
CA PHE A 90 -9.83 -9.79 1.63
C PHE A 90 -10.02 -8.30 1.30
N CYS A 91 -8.99 -7.49 1.51
CA CYS A 91 -9.02 -6.07 1.22
C CYS A 91 -7.63 -5.41 1.28
N LYS A 92 -7.60 -4.09 1.05
CA LYS A 92 -6.39 -3.26 1.02
C LYS A 92 -6.57 -1.99 1.84
N PRO A 93 -5.52 -1.49 2.50
CA PRO A 93 -5.59 -0.29 3.32
C PRO A 93 -5.78 0.98 2.49
N LEU A 94 -6.40 1.99 3.08
CA LEU A 94 -6.51 3.34 2.51
C LEU A 94 -5.27 4.16 2.86
N TYR A 95 -4.71 4.85 1.86
CA TYR A 95 -3.58 5.74 2.06
C TYR A 95 -4.03 7.19 2.00
N LEU A 96 -3.64 7.97 3.02
CA LEU A 96 -3.89 9.40 3.10
C LEU A 96 -2.58 10.16 3.05
N VAL A 97 -2.32 10.88 1.96
CA VAL A 97 -1.13 11.71 1.81
C VAL A 97 -1.49 13.14 2.19
N LYS A 98 -0.84 13.66 3.22
CA LYS A 98 -1.13 14.98 3.80
C LYS A 98 0.06 15.92 3.67
N HIS A 99 -0.20 17.18 3.36
CA HIS A 99 0.77 18.26 3.56
C HIS A 99 0.06 19.51 4.07
N LYS A 100 0.28 19.85 5.35
CA LYS A 100 -0.49 20.89 6.05
C LYS A 100 -2.00 20.57 5.99
N ASN A 101 -2.80 21.42 5.35
CA ASN A 101 -4.24 21.25 5.24
C ASN A 101 -4.66 20.54 3.94
N ASP A 102 -3.71 20.30 3.03
CA ASP A 102 -4.00 19.59 1.78
C ASP A 102 -3.94 18.06 2.02
N LEU A 103 -4.89 17.31 1.45
CA LEU A 103 -5.01 15.86 1.61
C LEU A 103 -5.31 15.19 0.25
N ILE A 104 -4.73 14.00 0.03
CA ILE A 104 -5.06 13.10 -1.08
C ILE A 104 -5.35 11.74 -0.46
N ALA A 105 -6.47 11.12 -0.83
CA ALA A 105 -6.80 9.76 -0.44
C ALA A 105 -6.69 8.85 -1.66
N PHE A 106 -6.04 7.70 -1.51
CA PHE A 106 -5.95 6.71 -2.58
C PHE A 106 -5.90 5.28 -2.03
N ARG A 107 -6.27 4.32 -2.87
CA ARG A 107 -6.19 2.88 -2.57
C ARG A 107 -5.59 2.17 -3.77
N VAL A 108 -4.83 1.09 -3.53
CA VAL A 108 -4.25 0.31 -4.63
C VAL A 108 -5.32 -0.60 -5.24
N GLU A 109 -6.19 -0.05 -6.08
CA GLU A 109 -7.30 -0.77 -6.70
C GLU A 109 -6.93 -1.61 -7.93
N ASN A 110 -7.86 -2.46 -8.34
CA ASN A 110 -7.81 -3.06 -9.68
C ASN A 110 -8.38 -2.07 -10.71
N PRO A 111 -7.80 -1.94 -11.92
CA PRO A 111 -6.56 -2.51 -12.42
C PRO A 111 -5.37 -1.54 -12.26
N ILE A 112 -4.63 -1.59 -11.15
CA ILE A 112 -3.39 -0.82 -11.07
C ILE A 112 -2.26 -1.51 -11.83
N ASN A 113 -1.54 -0.67 -12.57
CA ASN A 113 -0.29 -0.90 -13.28
C ASN A 113 0.86 -0.81 -12.26
N SER A 114 1.78 -1.78 -12.26
CA SER A 114 2.97 -1.80 -11.40
C SER A 114 3.75 -0.49 -11.44
N GLU A 115 3.83 0.16 -12.60
CA GLU A 115 4.52 1.46 -12.78
C GLU A 115 3.98 2.57 -11.87
N LEU A 116 2.66 2.58 -11.61
CA LEU A 116 2.06 3.57 -10.71
C LEU A 116 2.44 3.29 -9.26
N THR A 117 2.49 2.02 -8.86
CA THR A 117 2.94 1.61 -7.54
C THR A 117 4.41 1.97 -7.34
N ASP A 118 5.27 1.72 -8.33
CA ASP A 118 6.68 2.11 -8.29
C ASP A 118 6.84 3.62 -8.10
N SER A 119 6.05 4.41 -8.85
CA SER A 119 6.04 5.87 -8.71
C SER A 119 5.58 6.34 -7.32
N ILE A 120 4.68 5.58 -6.66
CA ILE A 120 4.23 5.88 -5.30
C ILE A 120 5.35 5.56 -4.30
N THR A 121 5.95 4.37 -4.37
CA THR A 121 6.96 3.90 -3.42
C THR A 121 8.23 4.77 -3.48
N GLU A 122 8.62 5.26 -4.66
CA GLU A 122 9.70 6.24 -4.82
C GLU A 122 9.48 7.55 -4.05
N LEU A 123 8.22 7.95 -3.84
CA LEU A 123 7.89 9.16 -3.09
C LEU A 123 7.81 8.92 -1.59
N ILE A 124 7.53 7.69 -1.15
CA ILE A 124 7.44 7.29 0.26
C ILE A 124 8.84 6.90 0.76
N THR A 125 9.60 7.91 1.18
CA THR A 125 10.96 7.76 1.74
C THR A 125 11.08 8.52 3.05
N GLU A 126 12.04 8.12 3.90
CA GLU A 126 12.29 8.78 5.18
C GLU A 126 12.57 10.28 5.03
N ASN A 127 13.22 10.68 3.93
CA ASN A 127 13.50 12.07 3.59
C ASN A 127 12.26 12.88 3.22
N ASN A 128 11.16 12.22 2.86
CA ASN A 128 9.92 12.82 2.42
C ASN A 128 8.81 12.75 3.48
N ILE A 129 8.80 11.71 4.33
CA ILE A 129 7.77 11.48 5.36
C ILE A 129 8.14 12.15 6.68
N ARG A 130 7.29 13.07 7.13
CA ARG A 130 7.40 13.76 8.43
C ARG A 130 6.83 12.93 9.57
N LYS A 131 5.65 12.38 9.36
CA LYS A 131 4.88 11.65 10.37
C LYS A 131 4.04 10.57 9.67
N LEU A 132 3.86 9.46 10.36
CA LEU A 132 3.00 8.36 9.97
C LEU A 132 1.96 8.16 11.09
N GLU A 133 0.69 8.04 10.72
CA GLU A 133 -0.39 7.62 11.63
C GLU A 133 -1.11 6.41 11.06
N ILE A 134 -1.51 5.49 11.94
CA ILE A 134 -2.17 4.23 11.61
C ILE A 134 -3.52 4.20 12.31
N TRP A 135 -4.58 3.92 11.57
CA TRP A 135 -5.95 3.85 12.09
C TRP A 135 -6.56 2.49 11.75
N THR A 136 -6.75 1.62 12.73
CA THR A 136 -7.37 0.29 12.55
C THR A 136 -8.73 0.15 13.23
N ASN A 137 -9.03 1.00 14.22
CA ASN A 137 -10.30 1.08 14.94
C ASN A 137 -10.59 2.53 15.40
N ASP A 138 -10.33 3.49 14.52
CA ASP A 138 -10.43 4.93 14.78
C ASP A 138 -11.75 5.51 14.23
N ASN A 139 -12.41 6.36 15.01
CA ASN A 139 -13.68 6.98 14.60
C ASN A 139 -13.54 7.85 13.33
N ARG A 140 -12.34 8.36 13.01
CA ARG A 140 -12.06 9.12 11.78
C ARG A 140 -12.21 8.27 10.52
N GLN A 141 -12.14 6.94 10.61
CA GLN A 141 -12.37 6.04 9.47
C GLN A 141 -13.77 6.23 8.89
N ALA A 142 -14.76 6.63 9.71
CA ALA A 142 -16.11 6.91 9.26
C ALA A 142 -16.18 8.00 8.16
N LEU A 143 -15.22 8.94 8.13
CA LEU A 143 -15.13 9.97 7.10
C LEU A 143 -14.82 9.41 5.70
N TYR A 144 -14.32 8.18 5.63
CA TYR A 144 -13.90 7.53 4.38
C TYR A 144 -14.79 6.31 4.04
N GLY A 145 -15.75 5.98 4.90
CA GLY A 145 -16.67 4.85 4.76
C GLY A 145 -15.94 3.54 4.47
N THR A 146 -16.55 2.69 3.64
CA THR A 146 -16.04 1.34 3.35
C THR A 146 -14.63 1.29 2.73
N SER A 147 -14.11 2.42 2.25
CA SER A 147 -12.74 2.49 1.75
C SER A 147 -11.71 2.35 2.87
N ALA A 148 -12.08 2.72 4.11
CA ALA A 148 -11.21 2.70 5.29
C ALA A 148 -11.43 1.50 6.22
N ASP A 149 -12.36 0.59 5.93
CA ASP A 149 -12.67 -0.57 6.79
C ASP A 149 -11.43 -1.43 7.07
N CYS A 150 -10.50 -1.48 6.11
CA CYS A 150 -9.29 -2.29 6.19
C CYS A 150 -8.07 -1.55 6.74
N GLY A 151 -8.33 -0.48 7.49
CA GLY A 151 -7.33 0.37 8.08
C GLY A 151 -6.88 1.50 7.16
N VAL A 152 -6.31 2.53 7.79
CA VAL A 152 -5.84 3.75 7.14
C VAL A 152 -4.40 4.02 7.54
N ILE A 153 -3.59 4.40 6.56
CA ILE A 153 -2.21 4.84 6.73
C ILE A 153 -2.13 6.30 6.29
N MET A 154 -1.95 7.21 7.24
CA MET A 154 -1.76 8.63 6.95
C MET A 154 -0.27 8.98 6.94
N LEU A 155 0.19 9.50 5.82
CA LEU A 155 1.54 9.95 5.55
C LEU A 155 1.57 11.48 5.50
N GLU A 156 2.08 12.12 6.54
CA GLU A 156 2.34 13.57 6.52
C GLU A 156 3.69 13.84 5.85
N LEU A 157 3.71 14.64 4.79
CA LEU A 157 4.90 14.94 4.01
C LEU A 157 5.66 16.17 4.55
N LYS A 158 6.99 16.10 4.55
CA LYS A 158 7.88 17.22 4.91
C LYS A 158 7.82 18.37 3.90
N LYS A 159 7.66 18.07 2.60
CA LYS A 159 7.89 19.02 1.51
C LYS A 159 6.69 19.12 0.56
N ARG A 160 6.23 20.35 0.29
CA ARG A 160 5.14 20.64 -0.68
C ARG A 160 5.43 20.09 -2.09
N LYS A 161 6.70 20.03 -2.51
CA LYS A 161 7.09 19.50 -3.82
C LYS A 161 6.74 18.01 -3.98
N VAL A 162 6.86 17.22 -2.93
CA VAL A 162 6.53 15.79 -2.92
C VAL A 162 5.01 15.62 -2.99
N PHE A 163 4.27 16.42 -2.24
CA PHE A 163 2.80 16.44 -2.33
C PHE A 163 2.30 16.77 -3.74
N LYS A 164 2.93 17.74 -4.41
CA LYS A 164 2.64 18.04 -5.82
C LYS A 164 2.98 16.88 -6.75
N ALA A 165 4.01 16.08 -6.46
CA ALA A 165 4.32 14.87 -7.22
C ALA A 165 3.22 13.82 -7.07
N PHE A 166 2.75 13.56 -5.85
CA PHE A 166 1.57 12.71 -5.61
C PHE A 166 0.33 13.18 -6.38
N LYS A 167 0.03 14.49 -6.38
CA LYS A 167 -1.10 15.02 -7.18
C LYS A 167 -0.95 14.73 -8.67
N LYS A 168 0.26 14.76 -9.22
CA LYS A 168 0.52 14.51 -10.65
C LYS A 168 0.34 13.05 -11.04
N LEU A 169 0.45 12.12 -10.09
CA LEU A 169 0.18 10.70 -10.33
C LEU A 169 -1.31 10.42 -10.61
N ASN A 170 -2.19 11.41 -10.38
CA ASN A 170 -3.63 11.30 -10.62
C ASN A 170 -4.23 10.04 -9.99
N LEU A 171 -3.85 9.79 -8.72
CA LEU A 171 -4.26 8.62 -7.96
C LEU A 171 -5.78 8.66 -7.79
N THR A 172 -6.48 7.73 -8.45
CA THR A 172 -7.93 7.62 -8.35
C THR A 172 -8.36 7.13 -6.98
N ASN A 173 -9.40 7.74 -6.45
CA ASN A 173 -10.21 7.16 -5.39
C ASN A 173 -11.54 6.79 -6.04
N TRP A 174 -11.57 5.64 -6.71
CA TRP A 174 -12.64 5.25 -7.63
C TRP A 174 -14.05 5.44 -7.07
N LYS A 175 -14.26 5.23 -5.77
CA LYS A 175 -15.56 5.43 -5.12
C LYS A 175 -16.01 6.90 -5.14
N TYR A 176 -15.08 7.84 -4.96
CA TYR A 176 -15.36 9.28 -5.04
C TYR A 176 -15.41 9.79 -6.50
N ASP A 177 -14.62 9.19 -7.38
CA ASP A 177 -14.66 9.50 -8.82
C ASP A 177 -15.95 9.01 -9.49
N GLU A 178 -16.52 7.87 -9.05
CA GLU A 178 -17.85 7.40 -9.48
C GLU A 178 -18.97 8.28 -8.92
N ILE A 179 -18.96 8.62 -7.62
CA ILE A 179 -20.00 9.49 -7.03
C ILE A 179 -20.01 10.88 -7.69
N SER A 180 -18.85 11.43 -8.06
CA SER A 180 -18.76 12.74 -8.72
C SER A 180 -19.14 12.74 -10.20
N SER A 181 -19.22 11.56 -10.84
CA SER A 181 -19.60 11.42 -12.26
C SER A 181 -21.07 11.09 -12.48
N TYR A 182 -21.84 10.79 -11.43
CA TYR A 182 -23.31 10.83 -11.48
C TYR A 182 -23.79 12.29 -11.41
N LYS A 183 -23.98 12.90 -12.59
CA LYS A 183 -24.79 14.10 -12.79
C LYS A 183 -26.14 13.73 -13.40
#